data_AF-A0A022QMH5-F1
#
_entry.id   AF-A0A022QMH5-F1
#
_cell.length_a   1.000
_cell.length_b   1.000
_cell.length_c   1.000
_cell.angle_alpha   90.00
_cell.angle_beta   90.00
_cell.angle_gamma   90.00
#
_symmetry.space_group_name_H-M   'P 1'
#
loop_
_entity.id
_entity.type
_entity.pdbx_description
1 polymer ?
#
loop_
_entity_poly.entity_id
_entity_poly.type
_entity_poly.pdbx_seq_one_letter_code
_entity_poly.pdbx_strand_id
1 'polypeptide(L)'
;MSTQRPNLWRLISESSHIIGAQPRHFSALSVLFLLPISISTLIYQFLLRPDSIRSGYGRSQLHIQITYLIFATVFGLCGSASITYSTVRGFYGKRVTLTSSLKSIMVSFYLLLSTKLVAQIIVALVIFGFGVSMVLAYNGLLLLGLEMDYDSLYFLIFVILIAALVVAAMIYVEVGWCLTTAVVVVESRWGFAPLKRSWHLVKGMRWVAFSKVVVFLILGGLLSMWYTIVVAKSGGGGGNGWKSWGFCLQAIVCANILTVFLLYSVTATAVLFIHCRALHGEDMAAFHKSDEEEEFGGEYEYLPLPFSNV
;
A
#
# COMPACT_ATOMS: atom_id res chain seq x y z
N MET A 1 22.49 22.55 10.56
CA MET A 1 21.29 22.43 9.71
C MET A 1 20.07 22.58 10.60
N SER A 2 19.23 23.60 10.38
CA SER A 2 18.12 23.92 11.27
C SER A 2 17.09 22.79 11.32
N THR A 3 16.83 22.32 12.53
CA THR A 3 15.89 21.27 12.93
C THR A 3 14.45 21.77 12.82
N GLN A 4 14.01 22.15 11.62
CA GLN A 4 12.61 22.45 11.38
C GLN A 4 11.89 21.15 11.02
N ARG A 5 10.93 20.74 11.85
CA ARG A 5 10.13 19.54 11.61
C ARG A 5 9.59 19.58 10.18
N PRO A 6 9.87 18.58 9.33
CA PRO A 6 9.46 18.63 7.94
C PRO A 6 7.93 18.62 7.88
N ASN A 7 7.37 19.69 7.31
CA ASN A 7 5.94 19.79 7.04
C ASN A 7 5.55 18.84 5.90
N LEU A 8 4.30 18.36 5.89
CA LEU A 8 3.79 17.47 4.84
C LEU A 8 3.98 18.07 3.43
N TRP A 9 3.81 19.38 3.28
CA TRP A 9 4.07 20.08 2.02
C TRP A 9 5.51 19.98 1.53
N ARG A 10 6.48 19.97 2.45
CA ARG A 10 7.89 19.80 2.11
C ARG A 10 8.16 18.37 1.66
N LEU A 11 7.57 17.39 2.35
CA LEU A 11 7.62 15.97 1.95
C LEU A 11 7.08 15.78 0.53
N ILE A 12 5.94 16.41 0.26
CA ILE A 12 5.25 16.44 -1.04
C ILE A 12 6.17 17.05 -2.12
N SER A 13 6.69 18.25 -1.85
CA SER A 13 7.58 18.97 -2.76
C SER A 13 8.87 18.20 -3.06
N GLU A 14 9.51 17.62 -2.04
CA GLU A 14 10.73 16.82 -2.20
C GLU A 14 10.46 15.54 -2.99
N SER A 15 9.34 14.85 -2.72
CA SER A 15 8.95 13.67 -3.50
C SER A 15 8.70 14.00 -4.97
N SER A 16 8.04 15.13 -5.25
CA SER A 16 7.83 15.63 -6.62
C SER A 16 9.13 16.01 -7.30
N HIS A 17 10.07 16.62 -6.56
CA HIS A 17 11.38 17.01 -7.10
C HIS A 17 12.24 15.79 -7.46
N ILE A 18 12.26 14.75 -6.61
CA ILE A 18 13.01 13.50 -6.89
C ILE A 18 12.44 12.78 -8.11
N ILE A 19 11.11 12.71 -8.23
CA ILE A 19 10.46 12.14 -9.42
C ILE A 19 10.82 12.95 -10.67
N GLY A 20 10.82 14.28 -10.56
CA GLY A 20 11.17 15.21 -11.63
C GLY A 20 12.65 15.15 -12.04
N ALA A 21 13.56 14.76 -11.14
CA ALA A 21 14.98 14.66 -11.42
C ALA A 21 15.34 13.44 -12.29
N GLN A 22 14.55 12.35 -12.22
CA GLN A 22 14.80 11.14 -13.01
C GLN A 22 13.52 10.57 -13.66
N PRO A 23 12.85 11.35 -14.54
CA PRO A 23 11.50 11.06 -15.00
C PRO A 23 11.42 9.77 -15.83
N ARG A 24 12.47 9.43 -16.58
CA ARG A 24 12.51 8.24 -17.45
C ARG A 24 12.48 6.93 -16.64
N HIS A 25 13.19 6.88 -15.52
CA HIS A 25 13.29 5.67 -14.70
C HIS A 25 12.01 5.45 -13.88
N PHE A 26 11.50 6.50 -13.24
CA PHE A 26 10.23 6.43 -12.50
C PHE A 26 9.03 6.18 -13.41
N SER A 27 9.03 6.73 -14.63
CA SER A 27 8.00 6.43 -15.63
C SER A 27 8.05 4.96 -16.07
N ALA A 28 9.24 4.43 -16.35
CA ALA A 28 9.40 3.01 -16.72
C ALA A 28 8.90 2.06 -15.62
N LEU A 29 9.27 2.31 -14.35
CA LEU A 29 8.79 1.53 -13.21
C LEU A 29 7.27 1.63 -13.02
N SER A 30 6.70 2.81 -13.23
CA SER A 30 5.25 3.03 -13.14
C SER A 30 4.49 2.29 -14.22
N VAL A 31 4.98 2.31 -15.47
CA VAL A 31 4.39 1.57 -16.59
C VAL A 31 4.54 0.06 -16.41
N LEU A 32 5.67 -0.41 -15.87
CA LEU A 32 5.94 -1.83 -15.70
C LEU A 32 5.09 -2.46 -14.58
N PHE A 33 4.97 -1.79 -13.43
CA PHE A 33 4.35 -2.37 -12.23
C PHE A 33 3.03 -1.74 -11.82
N LEU A 34 2.89 -0.41 -11.88
CA LEU A 34 1.70 0.27 -11.37
C LEU A 34 0.56 0.28 -12.40
N LEU A 35 0.88 0.43 -13.68
CA LEU A 35 -0.11 0.48 -14.76
C LEU A 35 -0.93 -0.82 -14.92
N PRO A 36 -0.33 -2.02 -14.85
CA PRO A 36 -1.09 -3.27 -14.84
C PRO A 36 -2.08 -3.35 -13.66
N ILE A 37 -1.68 -2.88 -12.47
CA ILE A 37 -2.54 -2.87 -11.28
C ILE A 37 -3.71 -1.90 -11.46
N SER A 38 -3.45 -0.69 -11.94
CA SER A 38 -4.49 0.30 -12.18
C SER A 38 -5.53 -0.21 -13.18
N ILE A 39 -5.08 -0.76 -14.32
CA ILE A 39 -5.97 -1.34 -15.32
C ILE A 39 -6.78 -2.51 -14.71
N SER A 40 -6.12 -3.41 -14.00
CA SER A 40 -6.77 -4.55 -13.35
C SER A 40 -7.82 -4.11 -12.32
N THR A 41 -7.57 -3.04 -11.58
CA THR A 41 -8.51 -2.50 -10.58
C THR A 41 -9.76 -1.92 -11.24
N LEU A 42 -9.61 -1.22 -12.37
CA LEU A 42 -10.76 -0.71 -13.14
C LEU A 42 -11.58 -1.86 -13.74
N ILE A 43 -10.92 -2.88 -14.29
CA ILE A 43 -11.58 -4.08 -14.82
C ILE A 43 -12.33 -4.82 -13.71
N TYR A 44 -11.70 -5.01 -12.54
CA TYR A 44 -12.32 -5.66 -11.40
C TYR A 44 -13.57 -4.93 -10.91
N GLN A 45 -13.51 -3.60 -10.77
CA GLN A 45 -14.67 -2.78 -10.38
C GLN A 45 -15.80 -2.83 -11.42
N PHE A 46 -15.47 -2.93 -12.71
CA PHE A 46 -16.45 -3.13 -13.77
C PHE A 46 -17.12 -4.51 -13.68
N LEU A 47 -16.33 -5.57 -13.44
CA LEU A 47 -16.82 -6.94 -13.31
C LEU A 47 -17.69 -7.15 -12.05
N LEU A 48 -17.47 -6.38 -10.98
CA LEU A 48 -18.26 -6.44 -9.74
C LEU A 48 -19.57 -5.64 -9.77
N ARG A 49 -19.95 -5.05 -10.91
CA ARG A 49 -21.19 -4.26 -10.99
C ARG A 49 -22.42 -5.11 -10.65
N PRO A 50 -23.30 -4.65 -9.75
CA PRO A 50 -24.44 -5.41 -9.23
C PRO A 50 -25.50 -5.81 -10.27
N ASP A 51 -25.51 -5.23 -11.48
CA ASP A 51 -26.43 -5.69 -12.55
C ASP A 51 -26.18 -7.13 -13.01
N SER A 52 -25.01 -7.70 -12.67
CA SER A 52 -24.67 -9.11 -12.92
C SER A 52 -25.28 -10.10 -11.90
N ILE A 53 -25.90 -9.62 -10.81
CA ILE A 53 -26.45 -10.43 -9.70
C ILE A 53 -27.61 -11.35 -10.14
N ARG A 54 -28.12 -11.23 -11.37
CA ARG A 54 -29.23 -12.07 -11.86
C ARG A 54 -28.81 -13.42 -12.48
N SER A 55 -27.51 -13.73 -12.59
CA SER A 55 -27.07 -15.05 -13.08
C SER A 55 -26.26 -15.81 -12.04
N GLY A 56 -26.62 -17.07 -11.79
CA GLY A 56 -26.07 -17.94 -10.73
C GLY A 56 -24.59 -18.29 -10.89
N TYR A 57 -23.72 -17.32 -10.62
CA TYR A 57 -22.26 -17.37 -10.81
C TYR A 57 -21.48 -17.15 -9.51
N GLY A 58 -21.99 -17.63 -8.36
CA GLY A 58 -21.32 -17.45 -7.07
C GLY A 58 -19.90 -18.05 -7.00
N ARG A 59 -19.63 -19.14 -7.73
CA ARG A 59 -18.32 -19.81 -7.73
C ARG A 59 -17.28 -19.14 -8.64
N SER A 60 -17.68 -18.63 -9.80
CA SER A 60 -16.75 -17.91 -10.71
C SER A 60 -16.32 -16.56 -10.15
N GLN A 61 -17.19 -15.90 -9.38
CA GLN A 61 -16.90 -14.62 -8.74
C GLN A 61 -15.76 -14.72 -7.72
N LEU A 62 -15.73 -15.79 -6.91
CA LEU A 62 -14.63 -16.06 -5.98
C LEU A 62 -13.30 -16.30 -6.72
N HIS A 63 -13.32 -17.04 -7.83
CA HIS A 63 -12.12 -17.27 -8.63
C HIS A 63 -11.56 -15.97 -9.22
N ILE A 64 -12.42 -15.07 -9.72
CA ILE A 64 -12.01 -13.75 -10.22
C ILE A 64 -11.42 -12.90 -9.10
N GLN A 65 -12.05 -12.90 -7.91
CA GLN A 65 -11.57 -12.18 -6.73
C GLN A 65 -10.20 -12.66 -6.26
N ILE A 66 -10.02 -13.98 -6.14
CA ILE A 66 -8.74 -14.57 -5.71
C ILE A 66 -7.66 -14.27 -6.73
N THR A 67 -7.95 -14.40 -8.03
CA THR A 67 -6.99 -14.10 -9.09
C THR A 67 -6.57 -12.64 -9.09
N TYR A 68 -7.53 -11.72 -8.97
CA TYR A 68 -7.26 -10.29 -8.82
C TYR A 68 -6.41 -10.00 -7.58
N LEU A 69 -6.75 -10.59 -6.44
CA LEU A 69 -6.02 -10.39 -5.18
C LEU A 69 -4.55 -10.82 -5.31
N ILE A 70 -4.31 -12.01 -5.87
CA ILE A 70 -2.95 -12.51 -6.10
C ILE A 70 -2.20 -11.56 -7.05
N PHE A 71 -2.82 -11.22 -8.19
CA PHE A 71 -2.21 -10.32 -9.17
C PHE A 71 -1.87 -8.94 -8.59
N ALA A 72 -2.82 -8.29 -7.94
CA ALA A 72 -2.65 -6.97 -7.33
C ALA A 72 -1.60 -6.99 -6.20
N THR A 73 -1.56 -8.07 -5.41
CA THR A 73 -0.56 -8.23 -4.35
C THR A 73 0.84 -8.40 -4.95
N VAL A 74 1.00 -9.27 -5.95
CA VAL A 74 2.30 -9.51 -6.58
C VAL A 74 2.86 -8.23 -7.20
N PHE A 75 2.09 -7.60 -8.09
CA PHE A 75 2.53 -6.38 -8.78
C PHE A 75 2.68 -5.19 -7.81
N GLY A 76 1.80 -5.08 -6.81
CA GLY A 76 1.85 -4.01 -5.81
C GLY A 76 3.09 -4.10 -4.91
N LEU A 77 3.45 -5.31 -4.47
CA LEU A 77 4.67 -5.54 -3.70
C LEU A 77 5.91 -5.23 -4.55
N CYS A 78 5.99 -5.76 -5.77
CA CYS A 78 7.12 -5.51 -6.67
C CYS A 78 7.28 -4.02 -7.01
N GLY A 79 6.18 -3.32 -7.31
CA GLY A 79 6.17 -1.89 -7.60
C GLY A 79 6.61 -1.07 -6.39
N SER A 80 6.04 -1.35 -5.22
CA SER A 80 6.39 -0.62 -3.99
C SER A 80 7.84 -0.82 -3.57
N ALA A 81 8.39 -2.03 -3.72
CA ALA A 81 9.79 -2.33 -3.46
C ALA A 81 10.73 -1.59 -4.41
N SER A 82 10.46 -1.69 -5.71
CA SER A 82 11.32 -1.11 -6.76
C SER A 82 11.35 0.42 -6.68
N ILE A 83 10.20 1.05 -6.46
CA ILE A 83 10.10 2.51 -6.32
C ILE A 83 10.82 2.96 -5.05
N THR A 84 10.59 2.29 -3.92
CA THR A 84 11.24 2.67 -2.65
C THR A 84 12.76 2.56 -2.75
N TYR A 85 13.27 1.47 -3.31
CA TYR A 85 14.70 1.28 -3.54
C TYR A 85 15.28 2.36 -4.47
N SER A 86 14.58 2.67 -5.57
CA SER A 86 14.98 3.74 -6.50
C SER A 86 14.97 5.13 -5.85
N THR A 87 14.01 5.43 -4.99
CA THR A 87 13.93 6.73 -4.29
C THR A 87 15.05 6.88 -3.28
N VAL A 88 15.35 5.84 -2.50
CA VAL A 88 16.44 5.87 -1.52
C VAL A 88 17.79 6.05 -2.23
N ARG A 89 18.08 5.25 -3.27
CA ARG A 89 19.33 5.39 -4.04
C ARG A 89 19.44 6.71 -4.79
N GLY A 90 18.33 7.20 -5.35
CA GLY A 90 18.26 8.50 -6.00
C GLY A 90 18.56 9.66 -5.05
N PHE A 91 18.15 9.55 -3.78
CA PHE A 91 18.45 10.55 -2.75
C PHE A 91 19.94 10.61 -2.40
N TYR A 92 20.64 9.47 -2.38
CA TYR A 92 22.09 9.40 -2.10
C TYR A 92 22.99 9.54 -3.35
N GLY A 93 22.42 9.80 -4.53
CA GLY A 93 23.19 10.15 -5.75
C GLY A 93 23.88 9.00 -6.50
N LYS A 94 23.55 7.73 -6.21
CA LYS A 94 24.16 6.56 -6.88
C LYS A 94 23.33 6.13 -8.10
N ARG A 95 23.98 5.73 -9.21
CA ARG A 95 23.28 5.29 -10.44
C ARG A 95 22.66 3.90 -10.27
N VAL A 96 21.42 3.75 -10.73
CA VAL A 96 20.62 2.53 -10.56
C VAL A 96 20.76 1.65 -11.82
N THR A 97 21.22 0.41 -11.64
CA THR A 97 21.19 -0.62 -12.68
C THR A 97 20.03 -1.60 -12.39
N LEU A 98 19.12 -1.73 -13.36
CA LEU A 98 17.83 -2.43 -13.20
C LEU A 98 17.97 -3.95 -13.02
N THR A 99 19.06 -4.54 -13.49
CA THR A 99 19.24 -6.00 -13.59
C THR A 99 19.66 -6.66 -12.28
N SER A 100 20.63 -6.12 -11.54
CA SER A 100 20.97 -6.63 -10.20
C SER A 100 19.86 -6.36 -9.18
N SER A 101 19.16 -5.24 -9.34
CA SER A 101 18.00 -4.88 -8.53
C SER A 101 16.89 -5.94 -8.61
N LEU A 102 16.58 -6.46 -9.80
CA LEU A 102 15.50 -7.46 -10.00
C LEU A 102 15.78 -8.82 -9.31
N LYS A 103 17.04 -9.21 -9.17
CA LYS A 103 17.41 -10.48 -8.52
C LYS A 103 17.29 -10.38 -6.99
N SER A 104 17.73 -9.25 -6.41
CA SER A 104 17.51 -8.94 -4.99
C SER A 104 16.01 -8.71 -4.66
N ILE A 105 15.24 -8.18 -5.62
CA ILE A 105 13.78 -8.01 -5.51
C ILE A 105 13.04 -9.33 -5.28
N MET A 106 13.50 -10.47 -5.82
CA MET A 106 12.86 -11.78 -5.61
C MET A 106 12.96 -12.24 -4.15
N VAL A 107 14.08 -11.99 -3.48
CA VAL A 107 14.25 -12.27 -2.04
C VAL A 107 13.40 -11.30 -1.21
N SER A 108 13.38 -10.02 -1.58
CA SER A 108 12.51 -9.01 -0.96
C SER A 108 11.01 -9.29 -1.15
N PHE A 109 10.62 -9.98 -2.23
CA PHE A 109 9.23 -10.32 -2.50
C PHE A 109 8.65 -11.25 -1.43
N TYR A 110 9.35 -12.33 -1.09
CA TYR A 110 8.92 -13.27 -0.04
C TYR A 110 8.91 -12.60 1.33
N LEU A 111 9.88 -11.71 1.58
CA LEU A 111 10.01 -10.93 2.81
C LEU A 111 8.83 -9.95 3.02
N LEU A 112 8.47 -9.23 1.95
CA LEU A 112 7.34 -8.30 1.91
C LEU A 112 6.01 -9.03 1.98
N LEU A 113 5.87 -10.15 1.27
CA LEU A 113 4.68 -10.99 1.30
C LEU A 113 4.43 -11.53 2.71
N SER A 114 5.46 -12.06 3.37
CA SER A 114 5.39 -12.54 4.75
C SER A 114 4.95 -11.42 5.70
N THR A 115 5.57 -10.24 5.60
CA THR A 115 5.24 -9.10 6.46
C THR A 115 3.82 -8.57 6.21
N LYS A 116 3.37 -8.52 4.95
CA LYS A 116 2.00 -8.14 4.60
C LYS A 116 0.98 -9.16 5.09
N LEU A 117 1.26 -10.47 4.99
CA LEU A 117 0.40 -11.51 5.55
C LEU A 117 0.28 -11.38 7.07
N VAL A 118 1.40 -11.18 7.78
CA VAL A 118 1.38 -10.95 9.23
C VAL A 118 0.55 -9.71 9.58
N ALA A 119 0.74 -8.59 8.88
CA ALA A 119 -0.04 -7.38 9.09
C ALA A 119 -1.54 -7.62 8.84
N GLN A 120 -1.90 -8.36 7.79
CA GLN A 120 -3.29 -8.71 7.48
C GLN A 120 -3.90 -9.62 8.56
N ILE A 121 -3.16 -10.60 9.08
CA ILE A 121 -3.62 -11.46 10.18
C ILE A 121 -3.91 -10.63 11.44
N ILE A 122 -3.03 -9.68 11.79
CA ILE A 122 -3.25 -8.81 12.96
C ILE A 122 -4.50 -7.95 12.77
N VAL A 123 -4.66 -7.33 11.59
CA VAL A 123 -5.86 -6.53 11.27
C VAL A 123 -7.13 -7.38 11.33
N ALA A 124 -7.09 -8.59 10.76
CA ALA A 124 -8.21 -9.53 10.82
C ALA A 124 -8.56 -9.89 12.26
N LEU A 125 -7.57 -10.12 13.12
CA LEU A 125 -7.78 -10.40 14.54
C LEU A 125 -8.39 -9.20 15.28
N VAL A 126 -7.96 -7.98 14.98
CA VAL A 126 -8.54 -6.75 15.57
C VAL A 126 -10.01 -6.62 15.18
N ILE A 127 -10.33 -6.76 13.89
CA ILE A 127 -11.71 -6.69 13.39
C ILE A 127 -12.55 -7.81 14.02
N PHE A 128 -12.01 -9.03 14.07
CA PHE A 128 -12.67 -10.17 14.69
C PHE A 128 -12.95 -9.93 16.18
N GLY A 129 -11.98 -9.38 16.92
CA GLY A 129 -12.16 -9.03 18.34
C GLY A 129 -13.26 -8.01 18.56
N PHE A 130 -13.31 -6.95 17.74
CA PHE A 130 -14.41 -5.98 17.79
C PHE A 130 -15.77 -6.60 17.41
N GLY A 131 -15.80 -7.49 16.41
CA GLY A 131 -17.00 -8.22 16.02
C GLY A 131 -17.53 -9.13 17.12
N VAL A 132 -16.66 -9.90 17.77
CA VAL A 132 -17.02 -10.75 18.92
C VAL A 132 -17.51 -9.90 20.10
N SER A 133 -16.83 -8.78 20.38
CA SER A 133 -17.26 -7.85 21.43
C SER A 133 -18.66 -7.29 21.16
N MET A 134 -19.00 -6.98 19.91
CA MET A 134 -20.33 -6.52 19.52
C MET A 134 -21.41 -7.58 19.75
N VAL A 135 -21.15 -8.82 19.29
CA VAL A 135 -22.08 -9.94 19.46
C VAL A 135 -22.28 -10.26 20.94
N LEU A 136 -21.21 -10.22 21.73
CA LEU A 136 -21.28 -10.46 23.18
C LEU A 136 -22.05 -9.35 23.90
N ALA A 137 -21.83 -8.08 23.55
CA ALA A 137 -22.57 -6.95 24.11
C ALA A 137 -24.08 -7.07 23.79
N TYR A 138 -24.41 -7.43 22.56
CA TYR A 138 -25.79 -7.66 22.14
C TYR A 138 -26.45 -8.81 22.91
N ASN A 139 -25.82 -9.99 22.95
CA ASN A 139 -26.36 -11.16 23.66
C ASN A 139 -26.41 -10.94 25.18
N GLY A 140 -25.44 -10.22 25.75
CA GLY A 140 -25.44 -9.85 27.16
C GLY A 140 -26.61 -8.94 27.52
N LEU A 141 -26.97 -8.01 26.63
CA LEU A 141 -28.11 -7.12 26.83
C LEU A 141 -29.45 -7.86 26.71
N LEU A 142 -29.53 -8.83 25.80
CA LEU A 142 -30.68 -9.72 25.66
C LEU A 142 -30.89 -10.60 26.92
N LEU A 143 -29.81 -11.12 27.51
CA LEU A 143 -29.86 -11.90 28.76
C LEU A 143 -30.35 -11.08 29.96
N LEU A 144 -30.15 -9.76 29.95
CA LEU A 144 -30.66 -8.84 30.98
C LEU A 144 -32.15 -8.49 30.80
N GLY A 145 -32.82 -9.06 29.79
CA GLY A 145 -34.23 -8.80 29.49
C GLY A 145 -34.49 -7.42 28.89
N LEU A 146 -33.44 -6.73 28.42
CA LEU A 146 -33.57 -5.46 27.71
C LEU A 146 -33.81 -5.77 26.23
N GLU A 147 -35.09 -5.71 25.85
CA GLU A 147 -35.51 -5.85 24.45
C GLU A 147 -35.05 -4.60 23.68
N MET A 148 -33.99 -4.76 22.88
CA MET A 148 -33.43 -3.67 22.09
C MET A 148 -34.21 -3.54 20.79
N ASP A 149 -34.98 -2.46 20.70
CA ASP A 149 -35.61 -2.08 19.45
C ASP A 149 -34.54 -1.64 18.44
N TYR A 150 -34.45 -2.38 17.33
CA TYR A 150 -33.47 -2.14 16.27
C TYR A 150 -33.69 -0.81 15.54
N ASP A 151 -34.92 -0.29 15.57
CA ASP A 151 -35.28 0.99 14.94
C ASP A 151 -35.00 2.19 15.86
N SER A 152 -34.52 1.92 17.07
CA SER A 152 -34.20 2.96 18.04
C SER A 152 -32.97 3.78 17.62
N LEU A 153 -33.11 5.09 17.70
CA LEU A 153 -31.99 6.04 17.51
C LEU A 153 -30.79 5.72 18.41
N TYR A 154 -31.01 5.20 19.62
CA TYR A 154 -29.94 4.84 20.55
C TYR A 154 -29.08 3.68 20.04
N PHE A 155 -29.72 2.67 19.44
CA PHE A 155 -29.02 1.53 18.83
C PHE A 155 -28.20 1.99 17.62
N LEU A 156 -28.77 2.84 16.76
CA LEU A 156 -28.07 3.42 15.62
C LEU A 156 -26.84 4.25 16.05
N ILE A 157 -26.97 5.11 17.07
CA ILE A 157 -25.85 5.88 17.62
C ILE A 157 -24.75 4.96 18.16
N PHE A 158 -25.12 3.89 18.87
CA PHE A 158 -24.18 2.90 19.40
C PHE A 158 -23.40 2.20 18.29
N VAL A 159 -24.08 1.75 17.22
CA VAL A 159 -23.44 1.12 16.06
C VAL A 159 -22.49 2.09 15.37
N ILE A 160 -22.90 3.34 15.15
CA ILE A 160 -22.05 4.38 14.54
C ILE A 160 -20.80 4.64 15.40
N LEU A 161 -20.95 4.72 16.71
CA LEU A 161 -19.84 4.97 17.63
C LEU A 161 -18.81 3.84 17.59
N ILE A 162 -19.25 2.58 17.55
CA ILE A 162 -18.33 1.44 17.46
C ILE A 162 -17.71 1.35 16.07
N ALA A 163 -18.46 1.60 15.00
CA ALA A 163 -17.90 1.68 13.66
C ALA A 163 -16.81 2.76 13.57
N ALA A 164 -17.05 3.94 14.15
CA ALA A 164 -16.07 5.02 14.24
C ALA A 164 -14.83 4.60 15.05
N LEU A 165 -15.01 3.88 16.16
CA LEU A 165 -13.91 3.33 16.96
C LEU A 165 -13.06 2.34 16.17
N VAL A 166 -13.69 1.42 15.43
CA VAL A 166 -13.00 0.46 14.56
C VAL A 166 -12.21 1.20 13.48
N VAL A 167 -12.82 2.17 12.81
CA VAL A 167 -12.15 2.99 11.78
C VAL A 167 -10.96 3.76 12.37
N ALA A 168 -11.12 4.37 13.55
CA ALA A 168 -10.03 5.06 14.23
C ALA A 168 -8.88 4.12 14.62
N ALA A 169 -9.20 2.92 15.11
CA ALA A 169 -8.20 1.89 15.43
C ALA A 169 -7.44 1.45 14.17
N MET A 170 -8.14 1.28 13.04
CA MET A 170 -7.52 0.94 11.76
C MET A 170 -6.58 2.03 11.26
N ILE A 171 -6.98 3.30 11.33
CA ILE A 171 -6.12 4.43 10.96
C ILE A 171 -4.89 4.49 11.87
N TYR A 172 -5.07 4.26 13.18
CA TYR A 172 -3.97 4.25 14.14
C TYR A 172 -2.92 3.19 13.83
N VAL A 173 -3.37 1.97 13.52
CA VAL A 173 -2.50 0.86 13.11
C VAL A 173 -1.79 1.19 11.80
N GLU A 174 -2.50 1.72 10.80
CA GLU A 174 -1.93 2.09 9.50
C GLU A 174 -0.85 3.17 9.62
N VAL A 175 -1.06 4.19 10.45
CA VAL A 175 -0.07 5.24 10.70
C VAL A 175 1.20 4.67 11.34
N GLY A 176 1.04 3.74 12.28
CA GLY A 176 2.17 3.07 12.92
C GLY A 176 2.95 2.14 12.00
N TRP A 177 2.30 1.60 10.96
CA TRP A 177 2.89 0.68 10.00
C TRP A 177 3.18 1.30 8.63
N CYS A 178 2.98 2.61 8.47
CA CYS A 178 3.13 3.31 7.19
C CYS A 178 4.52 3.11 6.57
N LEU A 179 5.57 2.98 7.39
CA LEU A 179 6.95 2.81 6.92
C LEU A 179 7.36 1.35 6.69
N THR A 180 6.48 0.37 6.94
CA THR A 180 6.83 -1.05 6.93
C THR A 180 7.40 -1.49 5.59
N THR A 181 6.82 -1.04 4.48
CA THR A 181 7.32 -1.38 3.15
C THR A 181 8.75 -0.87 2.92
N ALA A 182 9.06 0.36 3.37
CA ALA A 182 10.40 0.92 3.27
C ALA A 182 11.40 0.21 4.20
N VAL A 183 10.99 -0.12 5.43
CA VAL A 183 11.82 -0.86 6.39
C VAL A 183 12.18 -2.25 5.86
N VAL A 184 11.22 -2.99 5.30
CA VAL A 184 11.46 -4.34 4.77
C VAL A 184 12.45 -4.30 3.60
N VAL A 185 12.29 -3.34 2.69
CA VAL A 185 13.16 -3.18 1.51
C VAL A 185 14.58 -2.77 1.89
N VAL A 186 14.74 -1.91 2.88
CA VAL A 186 16.05 -1.34 3.25
C VAL A 186 16.78 -2.16 4.31
N GLU A 187 16.07 -2.70 5.30
CA GLU A 187 16.70 -3.46 6.40
C GLU A 187 16.69 -4.99 6.16
N SER A 188 16.07 -5.47 5.08
CA SER A 188 15.94 -6.90 4.75
C SER A 188 15.43 -7.77 5.93
N ARG A 189 14.45 -7.25 6.67
CA ARG A 189 13.80 -7.95 7.81
C ARG A 189 12.40 -8.44 7.44
N TRP A 190 12.02 -9.63 7.93
CA TRP A 190 10.69 -10.24 7.71
C TRP A 190 9.85 -10.32 8.98
N GLY A 191 8.54 -10.49 8.79
CA GLY A 191 7.58 -10.86 9.82
C GLY A 191 7.24 -9.70 10.75
N PHE A 192 7.32 -9.92 12.07
CA PHE A 192 6.94 -8.91 13.07
C PHE A 192 8.04 -7.85 13.32
N ALA A 193 9.30 -8.18 13.06
CA ALA A 193 10.43 -7.28 13.24
C ALA A 193 10.27 -5.93 12.49
N PRO A 194 9.94 -5.90 11.19
CA PRO A 194 9.74 -4.64 10.45
C PRO A 194 8.55 -3.83 10.96
N LEU A 195 7.47 -4.46 11.43
CA LEU A 195 6.29 -3.76 11.99
C LEU A 195 6.63 -3.02 13.28
N LYS A 196 7.33 -3.69 14.21
CA LYS A 196 7.79 -3.08 15.46
C LYS A 196 8.78 -1.95 15.20
N ARG A 197 9.66 -2.13 14.21
CA ARG A 197 10.63 -1.11 13.79
C ARG A 197 9.94 0.11 13.17
N SER A 198 8.95 -0.09 12.31
CA SER A 198 8.13 0.99 11.73
C SER A 198 7.51 1.84 12.83
N TRP A 199 6.95 1.20 13.87
CA TRP A 199 6.35 1.88 15.01
C TRP A 199 7.36 2.77 15.78
N HIS A 200 8.58 2.28 15.93
CA HIS A 200 9.66 3.02 16.59
C HIS A 200 10.08 4.24 15.77
N LEU A 201 10.27 4.07 14.45
CA LEU A 201 10.70 5.16 13.55
C LEU A 201 9.65 6.27 13.40
N VAL A 202 8.36 5.91 13.43
CA VAL A 202 7.27 6.89 13.37
C VAL A 202 7.17 7.70 14.68
N LYS A 203 7.74 7.22 15.79
CA LYS A 203 7.75 7.93 17.09
C LYS A 203 8.53 9.24 16.93
N GLY A 204 7.81 10.37 17.01
CA GLY A 204 8.36 11.72 16.78
C GLY A 204 7.75 12.43 15.56
N MET A 205 7.27 11.68 14.56
CA MET A 205 6.64 12.22 13.33
C MET A 205 5.20 11.71 13.10
N ARG A 206 4.55 11.16 14.14
CA ARG A 206 3.18 10.60 14.08
C ARG A 206 2.17 11.53 13.39
N TRP A 207 2.23 12.83 13.67
CA TRP A 207 1.34 13.82 13.05
C TRP A 207 1.55 13.97 11.54
N VAL A 208 2.80 13.92 11.07
CA VAL A 208 3.11 13.98 9.63
C VAL A 208 2.65 12.70 8.93
N ALA A 209 2.92 11.54 9.55
CA ALA A 209 2.45 10.24 9.06
C ALA A 209 0.92 10.16 9.02
N PHE A 210 0.23 10.62 10.07
CA PHE A 210 -1.22 10.70 10.13
C PHE A 210 -1.78 11.63 9.06
N SER A 211 -1.22 12.84 8.93
CA SER A 211 -1.66 13.81 7.92
C SER A 211 -1.49 13.26 6.51
N LYS A 212 -0.39 12.53 6.25
CA LYS A 212 -0.19 11.83 4.98
C LYS A 212 -1.30 10.79 4.77
N VAL A 213 -1.51 9.87 5.71
CA VAL A 213 -2.52 8.82 5.57
C VAL A 213 -3.90 9.42 5.30
N VAL A 214 -4.30 10.45 6.03
CA VAL A 214 -5.60 11.13 5.84
C VAL A 214 -5.71 11.80 4.48
N VAL A 215 -4.69 12.57 4.05
CA VAL A 215 -4.72 13.25 2.74
C VAL A 215 -4.81 12.25 1.60
N PHE A 216 -4.00 11.18 1.64
CA PHE A 216 -4.04 10.14 0.62
C PHE A 216 -5.35 9.34 0.67
N LEU A 217 -5.92 9.09 1.85
CA LEU A 217 -7.22 8.44 1.98
C LEU A 217 -8.34 9.28 1.35
N ILE A 218 -8.37 10.58 1.63
CA ILE A 218 -9.38 11.50 1.06
C ILE A 218 -9.22 11.60 -0.46
N LEU A 219 -8.00 11.82 -0.96
CA LEU A 219 -7.74 11.92 -2.41
C LEU A 219 -8.08 10.61 -3.13
N GLY A 220 -7.68 9.47 -2.58
CA GLY A 220 -8.02 8.15 -3.13
C GLY A 220 -9.54 7.90 -3.13
N GLY A 221 -10.23 8.30 -2.06
CA GLY A 221 -11.69 8.23 -1.96
C GLY A 221 -12.40 9.09 -2.99
N LEU A 222 -11.95 10.33 -3.20
CA LEU A 222 -12.48 11.23 -4.23
C LEU A 222 -12.27 10.68 -5.64
N LEU A 223 -11.09 10.12 -5.93
CA LEU A 223 -10.81 9.47 -7.21
C LEU A 223 -11.72 8.24 -7.44
N SER A 224 -11.91 7.42 -6.41
CA SER A 224 -12.81 6.26 -6.46
C SER A 224 -14.27 6.69 -6.68
N MET A 225 -14.73 7.74 -5.99
CA MET A 225 -16.09 8.27 -6.13
C MET A 225 -16.31 8.88 -7.52
N TRP A 226 -15.33 9.61 -8.05
CA TRP A 226 -15.40 10.10 -9.43
C TRP A 226 -15.53 8.92 -10.40
N TYR A 227 -14.68 7.90 -10.28
CA TYR A 227 -14.73 6.74 -11.15
C TYR A 227 -16.10 6.05 -11.11
N THR A 228 -16.67 5.80 -9.94
CA THR A 228 -17.99 5.16 -9.84
C THR A 228 -19.10 6.00 -10.47
N ILE A 229 -19.07 7.33 -10.35
CA ILE A 229 -20.02 8.24 -11.00
C ILE A 229 -19.89 8.17 -12.54
N VAL A 230 -18.66 8.16 -13.06
CA VAL A 230 -18.39 8.05 -14.50
C VAL A 230 -18.90 6.73 -15.07
N VAL A 231 -18.60 5.63 -14.38
CA VAL A 231 -19.04 4.29 -14.80
C VAL A 231 -20.56 4.14 -14.62
N ALA A 232 -21.18 4.78 -13.63
CA ALA A 232 -22.64 4.82 -13.48
C ALA A 232 -23.32 5.53 -14.65
N LYS A 233 -22.80 6.69 -15.07
CA LYS A 233 -23.32 7.43 -16.23
C LYS A 233 -23.20 6.67 -17.54
N SER A 234 -22.17 5.85 -17.73
CA SER A 234 -21.97 5.07 -18.95
C SER A 234 -22.80 3.76 -19.03
N GLY A 235 -23.42 3.33 -17.93
CA GLY A 235 -24.26 2.13 -17.85
C GLY A 235 -25.77 2.37 -17.95
N GLY A 236 -26.22 3.63 -17.89
CA GLY A 236 -27.64 4.00 -17.72
C GLY A 236 -28.52 3.98 -18.97
N GLY A 237 -28.06 3.47 -20.12
CA GLY A 237 -28.86 3.43 -21.34
C GLY A 237 -28.41 2.35 -22.31
N GLY A 238 -29.22 1.30 -22.47
CA GLY A 238 -29.22 0.37 -23.60
C GLY A 238 -27.84 -0.17 -24.05
N GLY A 239 -27.37 -1.24 -23.40
CA GLY A 239 -26.58 -2.32 -24.01
C GLY A 239 -25.16 -2.05 -24.56
N ASN A 240 -24.74 -0.82 -24.89
CA ASN A 240 -23.50 -0.58 -25.64
C ASN A 240 -22.61 0.57 -25.12
N GLY A 241 -22.93 1.23 -23.99
CA GLY A 241 -22.17 2.38 -23.46
C GLY A 241 -20.68 2.11 -23.16
N TRP A 242 -20.35 0.93 -22.66
CA TRP A 242 -19.00 0.37 -22.51
C TRP A 242 -18.18 0.24 -23.82
N LYS A 243 -18.81 0.13 -25.00
CA LYS A 243 -18.12 0.16 -26.31
C LYS A 243 -17.86 1.58 -26.80
N SER A 244 -18.34 2.60 -26.09
CA SER A 244 -18.10 3.98 -26.46
C SER A 244 -16.62 4.29 -26.35
N TRP A 245 -16.05 4.83 -27.43
CA TRP A 245 -14.68 5.33 -27.47
C TRP A 245 -14.38 6.28 -26.30
N GLY A 246 -15.36 7.10 -25.91
CA GLY A 246 -15.24 8.01 -24.78
C GLY A 246 -15.09 7.29 -23.43
N PHE A 247 -15.71 6.12 -23.25
CA PHE A 247 -15.56 5.32 -22.03
C PHE A 247 -14.18 4.67 -21.96
N CYS A 248 -13.68 4.12 -23.07
CA CYS A 248 -12.32 3.56 -23.14
C CYS A 248 -11.26 4.64 -22.86
N LEU A 249 -11.37 5.81 -23.49
CA LEU A 249 -10.45 6.93 -23.23
C LEU A 249 -10.51 7.37 -21.76
N GLN A 250 -11.71 7.52 -21.20
CA GLN A 250 -11.87 7.91 -19.81
C GLN A 250 -11.29 6.87 -18.84
N ALA A 251 -11.45 5.58 -19.11
CA ALA A 251 -10.86 4.50 -18.31
C ALA A 251 -9.33 4.53 -18.38
N ILE A 252 -8.74 4.79 -19.55
CA ILE A 252 -7.29 4.96 -19.71
C ILE A 252 -6.81 6.17 -18.91
N VAL A 253 -7.50 7.30 -18.98
CA VAL A 253 -7.16 8.50 -18.20
C VAL A 253 -7.23 8.21 -16.70
N CYS A 254 -8.29 7.55 -16.23
CA CYS A 254 -8.41 7.14 -14.83
C CYS A 254 -7.29 6.18 -14.41
N ALA A 255 -6.90 5.22 -15.26
CA ALA A 255 -5.79 4.32 -14.97
C ALA A 255 -4.48 5.08 -14.77
N ASN A 256 -4.19 6.05 -15.64
CA ASN A 256 -3.01 6.90 -15.55
C ASN A 256 -3.02 7.82 -14.32
N ILE A 257 -4.18 8.38 -13.96
CA ILE A 257 -4.29 9.19 -12.74
C ILE A 257 -4.03 8.30 -11.51
N LEU A 258 -4.58 7.09 -11.48
CA LEU A 258 -4.34 6.13 -10.40
C LEU A 258 -2.87 5.67 -10.32
N THR A 259 -2.19 5.45 -11.45
CA THR A 259 -0.77 5.08 -11.42
C THR A 259 0.09 6.20 -10.84
N VAL A 260 -0.13 7.44 -11.26
CA VAL A 260 0.59 8.61 -10.73
C VAL A 260 0.31 8.78 -9.24
N PHE A 261 -0.95 8.60 -8.83
CA PHE A 261 -1.33 8.65 -7.41
C PHE A 261 -0.63 7.58 -6.56
N LEU A 262 -0.58 6.33 -7.05
CA LEU A 262 0.13 5.23 -6.38
C LEU A 262 1.64 5.50 -6.30
N LEU A 263 2.26 5.95 -7.39
CA LEU A 263 3.67 6.32 -7.43
C LEU A 263 3.99 7.38 -6.37
N TYR A 264 3.13 8.39 -6.27
CA TYR A 264 3.28 9.47 -5.31
C TYR A 264 3.14 8.98 -3.87
N SER A 265 2.19 8.08 -3.61
CA SER A 265 1.97 7.50 -2.28
C SER A 265 3.17 6.71 -1.76
N VAL A 266 3.81 5.92 -2.65
CA VAL A 266 4.98 5.10 -2.32
C VAL A 266 6.21 5.98 -2.14
N THR A 267 6.44 6.94 -3.05
CA THR A 267 7.57 7.88 -2.94
C THR A 267 7.46 8.70 -1.65
N ALA A 268 6.27 9.19 -1.31
CA ALA A 268 6.05 9.90 -0.04
C ALA A 268 6.33 9.01 1.18
N THR A 269 6.07 7.70 1.13
CA THR A 269 6.50 6.75 2.18
C THR A 269 8.01 6.67 2.29
N ALA A 270 8.71 6.54 1.15
CA ALA A 270 10.16 6.42 1.11
C ALA A 270 10.85 7.68 1.63
N VAL A 271 10.39 8.87 1.22
CA VAL A 271 10.93 10.15 1.71
C VAL A 271 10.65 10.31 3.21
N LEU A 272 9.45 9.93 3.68
CA LEU A 272 9.11 9.99 5.11
C LEU A 272 10.01 9.06 5.93
N PHE A 273 10.32 7.87 5.38
CA PHE A 273 11.25 6.94 5.99
C PHE A 273 12.65 7.55 6.16
N ILE A 274 13.19 8.21 5.12
CA ILE A 274 14.50 8.88 5.19
C ILE A 274 14.51 9.95 6.28
N HIS A 275 13.50 10.83 6.34
CA HIS A 275 13.39 11.85 7.38
C HIS A 275 13.24 11.25 8.79
N CYS A 276 12.44 10.20 8.95
CA CYS A 276 12.31 9.49 10.23
C CYS A 276 13.64 8.88 10.68
N ARG A 277 14.43 8.33 9.75
CA ARG A 277 15.75 7.77 10.04
C ARG A 277 16.75 8.85 10.42
N ALA A 278 16.69 10.00 9.76
CA ALA A 278 17.51 11.16 10.06
C ALA A 278 17.29 11.72 11.45
N LEU A 279 16.04 11.79 11.88
CA LEU A 279 15.71 12.20 13.24
C LEU A 279 16.26 11.28 14.33
N HIS A 280 16.48 10.00 14.01
CA HIS A 280 17.06 9.03 14.93
C HIS A 280 18.60 8.94 14.83
N GLY A 281 19.23 9.71 13.93
CA GLY A 281 20.69 9.75 13.76
C GLY A 281 21.29 8.52 13.05
N GLU A 282 20.47 7.71 12.39
CA GLU A 282 20.88 6.44 11.75
C GLU A 282 21.16 6.60 10.23
N ASP A 283 21.46 7.82 9.75
CA ASP A 283 21.45 8.14 8.31
C ASP A 283 22.57 7.50 7.47
N MET A 284 23.81 7.62 7.90
CA MET A 284 24.98 7.34 7.05
C MET A 284 25.58 5.95 7.26
N ALA A 285 25.65 5.48 8.52
CA ALA A 285 26.34 4.22 8.85
C ALA A 285 25.62 2.97 8.33
N ALA A 286 24.28 2.99 8.25
CA ALA A 286 23.49 1.85 7.81
C ALA A 286 23.40 1.74 6.27
N PHE A 287 23.43 2.87 5.54
CA PHE A 287 23.42 2.85 4.07
C PHE A 287 24.72 2.25 3.53
N HIS A 288 25.86 2.62 4.12
CA HIS A 288 27.16 2.00 3.81
C HIS A 288 27.15 0.48 4.04
N LYS A 289 26.62 0.03 5.18
CA LYS A 289 26.56 -1.40 5.51
C LYS A 289 25.68 -2.20 4.55
N SER A 290 24.53 -1.66 4.13
CA SER A 290 23.65 -2.34 3.16
C SER A 290 24.24 -2.38 1.74
N ASP A 291 25.04 -1.38 1.36
CA ASP A 291 25.73 -1.35 0.05
C ASP A 291 26.94 -2.30 0.04
N GLU A 292 27.69 -2.38 1.15
CA GLU A 292 28.79 -3.34 1.30
C GLU A 292 28.28 -4.79 1.19
N GLU A 293 27.19 -5.15 1.85
CA GLU A 293 26.62 -6.51 1.77
C GLU A 293 26.10 -6.86 0.35
N GLU A 294 25.65 -5.87 -0.44
CA GLU A 294 25.20 -6.07 -1.82
C GLU A 294 26.37 -6.15 -2.83
N GLU A 295 27.44 -5.37 -2.62
CA GLU A 295 28.67 -5.40 -3.41
C GLU A 295 29.44 -6.70 -3.18
N PHE A 296 29.58 -7.13 -1.91
CA PHE A 296 30.16 -8.43 -1.59
C PHE A 296 29.25 -9.59 -2.04
N GLY A 297 27.93 -9.48 -1.86
CA GLY A 297 26.97 -10.50 -2.29
C GLY A 297 26.92 -10.77 -3.80
N GLY A 298 27.25 -9.76 -4.62
CA GLY A 298 27.31 -9.88 -6.08
C GLY A 298 28.53 -10.62 -6.63
N GLU A 299 29.60 -10.72 -5.85
CA GLU A 299 30.88 -11.31 -6.29
C GLU A 299 30.99 -12.82 -5.97
N TYR A 300 30.09 -13.39 -5.17
CA TYR A 300 30.09 -14.81 -4.81
C TYR A 300 29.41 -15.73 -5.84
N GLU A 301 28.90 -15.22 -6.97
CA GLU A 301 28.27 -16.05 -8.01
C GLU A 301 29.22 -16.49 -9.15
N TYR A 302 30.52 -16.14 -9.08
CA TYR A 302 31.53 -16.54 -10.07
C TYR A 302 32.89 -16.97 -9.49
N LEU A 303 32.93 -17.64 -8.34
CA LEU A 303 34.10 -18.46 -8.00
C LEU A 303 33.76 -19.95 -8.22
N PRO A 304 34.22 -20.58 -9.33
CA PRO A 304 34.34 -22.02 -9.33
C PRO A 304 35.41 -22.37 -8.28
N LEU A 305 34.99 -23.05 -7.23
CA LEU A 305 35.90 -23.67 -6.26
C LEU A 305 36.97 -24.46 -7.03
N PRO A 306 38.26 -24.10 -6.96
CA PRO A 306 39.29 -25.04 -7.38
C PRO A 306 39.34 -26.12 -6.29
N PHE A 307 38.70 -27.26 -6.57
CA PHE A 307 39.09 -28.51 -5.93
C PHE A 307 40.53 -28.80 -6.36
N SER A 308 41.51 -28.35 -5.56
CA SER A 308 42.86 -28.90 -5.63
C SER A 308 42.99 -29.98 -4.58
N ASN A 309 43.09 -31.22 -5.07
CA ASN A 309 43.60 -32.37 -4.33
C ASN A 309 44.93 -32.01 -3.65
N VAL A 310 45.03 -32.22 -2.33
CA VAL A 310 46.15 -32.89 -1.63
C VAL A 310 45.57 -33.52 -0.37
#